data_AF-A0A4U5Q3L8-F1
#
_entry.id   AF-A0A4U5Q3L8-F1
#
_cell.length_a   1.000
_cell.length_b   1.000
_cell.length_c   1.000
_cell.angle_alpha   90.00
_cell.angle_beta   90.00
_cell.angle_gamma   90.00
#
_symmetry.space_group_name_H-M   'P 1'
#
loop_
_entity.id
_entity.type
_entity.pdbx_description
1 polymer ?
#
loop_
_entity_poly.entity_id
_entity_poly.type
_entity_poly.pdbx_seq_one_letter_code
_entity_poly.pdbx_strand_id
1 'polypeptide(L)'
;MSTQWLDEQSTPDSAIYVSFGTQADVSDSQLDEVAFGLEESGVPFVWVVRSKAWSLPGGMEEKIKDRGLIVSEWVDQRQILSHRAIGGFLIHCGWNSVLESVVAGVPILAWSMIAEQSLNAKLIVDGLGAGLSVKRVQNQGSEILVSRQAISEGVKELMGGQKGRSARERAEALGRVARRAVQKDGSSHDTLSNLIDHLRAY
;
A
#
# COMPACT_ATOMS: atom_id res chain seq x y z
N MET A 1 13.12 16.26 2.57
CA MET A 1 13.39 15.05 1.75
C MET A 1 12.12 14.22 1.74
N SER A 2 11.54 13.90 0.59
CA SER A 2 10.51 12.84 0.57
C SER A 2 10.17 12.28 -0.81
N THR A 3 10.47 12.97 -1.91
CA THR A 3 10.13 12.49 -3.27
C THR A 3 11.29 12.43 -4.25
N GLN A 4 12.49 12.92 -3.93
CA GLN A 4 13.58 13.01 -4.92
C GLN A 4 13.87 11.68 -5.64
N TRP A 5 13.93 10.57 -4.90
CA TRP A 5 14.11 9.24 -5.49
C TRP A 5 12.93 8.82 -6.41
N LEU A 6 11.71 9.26 -6.07
CA LEU A 6 10.53 9.07 -6.90
C LEU A 6 10.56 9.98 -8.15
N ASP A 7 11.10 11.20 -8.04
CA ASP A 7 11.27 12.14 -9.14
C ASP A 7 12.27 11.62 -10.19
N GLU A 8 13.27 10.84 -9.74
CA GLU A 8 14.25 10.14 -10.59
C GLU A 8 13.63 8.97 -11.39
N GLN A 9 12.42 8.51 -11.02
CA GLN A 9 11.71 7.49 -11.79
C GLN A 9 11.12 8.09 -13.08
N SER A 10 11.65 7.62 -14.21
CA SER A 10 11.27 8.10 -15.55
C SER A 10 9.91 7.57 -16.02
N THR A 11 9.56 6.35 -15.60
CA THR A 11 8.33 5.66 -16.00
C THR A 11 7.23 5.89 -14.95
N PRO A 12 6.04 6.36 -15.34
CA PRO A 12 4.88 6.40 -14.44
C PRO A 12 4.50 5.00 -13.96
N ASP A 13 3.85 4.93 -12.80
CA ASP A 13 3.32 3.68 -12.23
C ASP A 13 4.35 2.55 -12.06
N SER A 14 5.65 2.88 -12.03
CA SER A 14 6.74 1.91 -12.04
C SER A 14 7.15 1.41 -10.65
N ALA A 15 6.85 2.17 -9.59
CA ALA A 15 7.29 1.90 -8.24
C ALA A 15 6.14 1.46 -7.33
N ILE A 16 6.43 0.55 -6.41
CA ILE A 16 5.48 0.16 -5.34
C ILE A 16 5.84 0.85 -4.03
N TYR A 17 4.85 1.42 -3.36
CA TYR A 17 5.00 1.90 -1.99
C TYR A 17 4.69 0.77 -1.01
N VAL A 18 5.46 0.66 0.08
CA VAL A 18 5.30 -0.37 1.11
C VAL A 18 5.25 0.28 2.49
N SER A 19 4.16 0.06 3.22
CA SER A 19 3.99 0.58 4.58
C SER A 19 2.97 -0.23 5.39
N PHE A 20 3.38 -0.67 6.57
CA PHE A 20 2.55 -1.43 7.49
C PHE A 20 1.94 -0.58 8.61
N GLY A 21 1.92 0.74 8.42
CA GLY A 21 1.35 1.68 9.38
C GLY A 21 2.24 1.92 10.59
N THR A 22 1.65 2.47 11.65
CA THR A 22 2.37 2.86 12.87
C THR A 22 2.13 1.93 14.06
N GLN A 23 1.11 1.06 13.97
CA GLN A 23 0.67 0.21 15.08
C GLN A 23 1.05 -1.26 14.91
N ALA A 24 1.37 -1.69 13.70
CA ALA A 24 1.77 -3.07 13.46
C ALA A 24 3.20 -3.29 13.96
N ASP A 25 3.37 -4.32 14.78
CA ASP A 25 4.69 -4.85 15.12
C ASP A 25 5.02 -5.96 14.11
N VAL A 26 6.09 -5.77 13.36
CA VAL A 26 6.55 -6.70 12.31
C VAL A 26 7.90 -7.23 12.75
N SER A 27 7.99 -8.54 12.97
CA SER A 27 9.24 -9.18 13.41
C SER A 27 10.37 -8.96 12.40
N ASP A 28 11.61 -8.92 12.89
CA ASP A 28 12.79 -8.80 12.06
C ASP A 28 12.87 -9.94 11.01
N SER A 29 12.48 -11.16 11.39
CA SER A 29 12.36 -12.30 10.47
C SER A 29 11.36 -12.06 9.34
N GLN A 30 10.25 -11.37 9.63
CA GLN A 30 9.27 -11.02 8.61
C GLN A 30 9.74 -9.85 7.73
N LEU A 31 10.45 -8.88 8.30
CA LEU A 31 11.08 -7.78 7.55
C LEU A 31 12.13 -8.32 6.57
N ASP A 32 12.91 -9.34 6.96
CA ASP A 32 13.84 -10.02 6.06
C ASP A 32 13.11 -10.62 4.84
N GLU A 33 12.02 -11.35 5.06
CA GLU A 33 11.21 -11.90 3.96
C GLU A 33 10.61 -10.80 3.05
N VAL A 34 10.23 -9.65 3.60
CA VAL A 34 9.80 -8.49 2.81
C VAL A 34 10.96 -7.97 1.95
N ALA A 35 12.13 -7.80 2.56
CA ALA A 35 13.30 -7.29 1.88
C ALA A 35 13.72 -8.20 0.71
N PHE A 36 13.79 -9.51 0.95
CA PHE A 36 14.05 -10.50 -0.10
C PHE A 36 12.95 -10.55 -1.15
N GLY A 37 11.67 -10.48 -0.74
CA GLY A 37 10.55 -10.49 -1.67
C GLY A 37 10.53 -9.29 -2.61
N LEU A 38 10.85 -8.10 -2.10
CA LEU A 38 10.99 -6.88 -2.90
C LEU A 38 12.19 -6.97 -3.86
N GLU A 39 13.33 -7.47 -3.38
CA GLU A 39 14.53 -7.71 -4.19
C GLU A 39 14.24 -8.68 -5.35
N GLU A 40 13.65 -9.83 -5.06
CA GLU A 40 13.26 -10.85 -6.04
C GLU A 40 12.16 -10.39 -7.00
N SER A 41 11.37 -9.37 -6.59
CA SER A 41 10.28 -8.84 -7.41
C SER A 41 10.80 -8.15 -8.68
N GLY A 42 11.99 -7.55 -8.63
CA GLY A 42 12.50 -6.71 -9.70
C GLY A 42 11.87 -5.32 -9.78
N VAL A 43 10.82 -5.05 -9.00
CA VAL A 43 10.04 -3.81 -9.09
C VAL A 43 10.69 -2.72 -8.23
N PRO A 44 10.83 -1.48 -8.75
CA PRO A 44 11.26 -0.35 -7.93
C PRO A 44 10.35 -0.12 -6.72
N PHE A 45 10.91 0.25 -5.56
CA PHE A 45 10.10 0.39 -4.35
C PHE A 45 10.54 1.52 -3.42
N VAL A 46 9.58 2.06 -2.69
CA VAL A 46 9.81 2.86 -1.48
C VAL A 46 9.21 2.10 -0.31
N TRP A 47 10.03 1.76 0.69
CA TRP A 47 9.59 0.99 1.84
C TRP A 47 9.86 1.73 3.14
N VAL A 48 8.80 1.98 3.90
CA VAL A 48 8.89 2.55 5.25
C VAL A 48 9.03 1.45 6.28
N VAL A 49 10.15 1.46 7.01
CA VAL A 49 10.45 0.50 8.08
C VAL A 49 10.44 1.21 9.42
N ARG A 50 9.65 0.71 10.38
CA ARG A 50 9.53 1.33 11.72
C ARG A 50 10.43 0.71 12.77
N SER A 51 10.91 -0.53 12.56
CA SER A 51 11.84 -1.17 13.49
C SER A 51 13.15 -0.37 13.53
N LYS A 52 13.58 0.00 14.74
CA LYS A 52 14.87 0.65 14.98
C LYS A 52 16.01 -0.35 15.19
N ALA A 53 15.67 -1.61 15.48
CA ALA A 53 16.62 -2.68 15.74
C ALA A 53 16.97 -3.45 14.46
N TRP A 54 16.00 -3.53 13.53
CA TRP A 54 16.21 -4.21 12.26
C TRP A 54 17.22 -3.48 11.39
N SER A 55 18.03 -4.25 10.69
CA SER A 55 18.93 -3.78 9.64
C SER A 55 18.77 -4.68 8.43
N LEU A 56 19.03 -4.12 7.25
CA LEU A 56 18.88 -4.84 6.00
C LEU A 56 19.80 -6.09 5.99
N PRO A 57 19.35 -7.25 5.48
CA PRO A 57 20.20 -8.43 5.37
C PRO A 57 21.46 -8.15 4.55
N GLY A 58 22.60 -8.64 5.03
CA GLY A 58 23.90 -8.33 4.45
C GLY A 58 24.00 -8.55 2.94
N GLY A 59 24.50 -7.54 2.23
CA GLY A 59 24.71 -7.57 0.78
C GLY A 59 23.46 -7.24 -0.03
N MET A 60 22.33 -6.94 0.62
CA MET A 60 21.13 -6.51 -0.08
C MET A 60 21.17 -5.03 -0.47
N GLU A 61 21.92 -4.19 0.23
CA GLU A 61 22.09 -2.77 -0.10
C GLU A 61 22.55 -2.60 -1.55
N GLU A 62 23.57 -3.37 -1.95
CA GLU A 62 24.11 -3.36 -3.31
C GLU A 62 23.10 -3.89 -4.33
N LYS A 63 22.25 -4.84 -3.94
CA LYS A 63 21.22 -5.43 -4.82
C LYS A 63 20.03 -4.52 -5.05
N ILE A 64 19.76 -3.59 -4.13
CA ILE A 64 18.59 -2.69 -4.21
C ILE A 64 18.96 -1.25 -4.52
N LYS A 65 20.24 -0.85 -4.48
CA LYS A 65 20.69 0.55 -4.61
C LYS A 65 20.07 1.34 -5.77
N ASP A 66 19.83 0.70 -6.91
CA ASP A 66 19.33 1.37 -8.13
C ASP A 66 17.79 1.34 -8.24
N ARG A 67 17.10 0.66 -7.31
CA ARG A 67 15.66 0.36 -7.42
C ARG A 67 14.89 0.43 -6.09
N GLY A 68 15.55 0.57 -4.96
CA GLY A 68 14.92 0.52 -3.65
C GLY A 68 15.33 1.70 -2.78
N LEU A 69 14.34 2.39 -2.21
CA LEU A 69 14.53 3.35 -1.15
C LEU A 69 13.91 2.83 0.14
N ILE A 70 14.71 2.65 1.18
CA ILE A 70 14.24 2.29 2.53
C ILE A 70 14.29 3.54 3.40
N VAL A 71 13.18 3.85 4.08
CA VAL A 71 13.03 5.03 4.93
C VAL A 71 12.62 4.60 6.33
N SER A 72 13.40 4.99 7.34
CA SER A 72 13.09 4.73 8.75
C SER A 72 12.34 5.88 9.44
N GLU A 73 12.38 7.05 8.83
CA GLU A 73 11.82 8.30 9.35
C GLU A 73 10.32 8.43 9.04
N TRP A 74 9.71 9.51 9.52
CA TRP A 74 8.35 9.86 9.12
C TRP A 74 8.32 10.29 7.64
N VAL A 75 7.28 9.90 6.92
CA VAL A 75 7.05 10.29 5.52
C VAL A 75 5.65 10.86 5.36
N ASP A 76 5.45 11.78 4.41
CA ASP A 76 4.11 12.15 3.98
C ASP A 76 3.59 11.08 3.01
N GLN A 77 2.90 10.09 3.57
CA GLN A 77 2.30 8.98 2.82
C GLN A 77 1.37 9.48 1.70
N ARG A 78 0.64 10.57 1.91
CA ARG A 78 -0.27 11.14 0.89
C ARG A 78 0.52 11.72 -0.27
N GLN A 79 1.66 12.35 0.01
CA GLN A 79 2.56 12.87 -1.03
C GLN A 79 3.16 11.71 -1.86
N ILE A 80 3.59 10.63 -1.21
CA ILE A 80 4.10 9.43 -1.90
C ILE A 80 3.00 8.83 -2.78
N LEU A 81 1.81 8.57 -2.24
CA LEU A 81 0.70 7.96 -2.98
C LEU A 81 0.20 8.82 -4.14
N SER A 82 0.35 10.14 -4.06
CA SER A 82 -0.04 11.06 -5.14
C SER A 82 1.06 11.21 -6.21
N HIS A 83 2.24 10.60 -6.02
CA HIS A 83 3.35 10.74 -6.93
C HIS A 83 3.17 9.86 -8.17
N ARG A 84 3.43 10.41 -9.37
CA ARG A 84 3.24 9.74 -10.67
C ARG A 84 3.94 8.38 -10.81
N ALA A 85 5.04 8.19 -10.07
CA ALA A 85 5.84 6.98 -10.12
C ALA A 85 5.21 5.83 -9.30
N ILE A 86 4.33 6.12 -8.34
CA ILE A 86 3.71 5.09 -7.52
C ILE A 86 2.58 4.43 -8.29
N GLY A 87 2.77 3.15 -8.60
CA GLY A 87 1.80 2.31 -9.29
C GLY A 87 1.12 1.29 -8.40
N GLY A 88 1.49 1.14 -7.13
CA GLY A 88 0.88 0.17 -6.23
C GLY A 88 1.22 0.43 -4.77
N PHE A 89 0.42 -0.15 -3.87
CA PHE A 89 0.60 0.03 -2.44
C PHE A 89 0.47 -1.29 -1.67
N LEU A 90 1.58 -1.81 -1.14
CA LEU A 90 1.60 -2.95 -0.22
C LEU A 90 1.32 -2.48 1.21
N ILE A 91 0.18 -2.92 1.78
CA ILE A 91 -0.32 -2.39 3.05
C ILE A 91 -0.91 -3.41 4.01
N HIS A 92 -0.87 -3.01 5.27
CA HIS A 92 -1.60 -3.59 6.39
C HIS A 92 -3.13 -3.46 6.33
N CYS A 93 -3.69 -2.67 5.41
CA CYS A 93 -5.14 -2.43 5.27
C CYS A 93 -5.83 -1.71 6.45
N GLY A 94 -5.12 -0.86 7.20
CA GLY A 94 -5.77 0.09 8.10
C GLY A 94 -6.63 1.10 7.32
N TRP A 95 -7.81 1.46 7.85
CA TRP A 95 -8.83 2.18 7.06
C TRP A 95 -8.35 3.53 6.50
N ASN A 96 -7.55 4.28 7.25
CA ASN A 96 -6.98 5.54 6.76
C ASN A 96 -6.07 5.33 5.54
N SER A 97 -5.17 4.35 5.59
CA SER A 97 -4.28 4.04 4.46
C SER A 97 -5.06 3.50 3.25
N VAL A 98 -6.13 2.74 3.50
CA VAL A 98 -7.05 2.31 2.44
C VAL A 98 -7.69 3.52 1.76
N LEU A 99 -8.25 4.47 2.53
CA LEU A 99 -8.85 5.68 1.99
C LEU A 99 -7.86 6.53 1.21
N GLU A 100 -6.63 6.70 1.71
CA GLU A 100 -5.58 7.44 1.00
C GLU A 100 -5.23 6.79 -0.34
N SER A 101 -5.11 5.46 -0.39
CA SER A 101 -4.87 4.71 -1.64
C SER A 101 -6.03 4.86 -2.63
N VAL A 102 -7.27 4.70 -2.14
CA VAL A 102 -8.48 4.83 -2.96
C VAL A 102 -8.59 6.23 -3.54
N VAL A 103 -8.40 7.28 -2.71
CA VAL A 103 -8.43 8.67 -3.15
C VAL A 103 -7.30 8.98 -4.13
N ALA A 104 -6.12 8.37 -4.00
CA ALA A 104 -5.04 8.50 -4.97
C ALA A 104 -5.31 7.73 -6.27
N GLY A 105 -6.17 6.70 -6.24
CA GLY A 105 -6.39 5.80 -7.38
C GLY A 105 -5.31 4.73 -7.52
N VAL A 106 -4.59 4.43 -6.44
CA VAL A 106 -3.49 3.46 -6.42
C VAL A 106 -4.03 2.09 -5.99
N PRO A 107 -3.78 1.01 -6.76
CA PRO A 107 -4.24 -0.33 -6.40
C PRO A 107 -3.46 -0.91 -5.22
N ILE A 108 -4.15 -1.73 -4.41
CA ILE A 108 -3.63 -2.25 -3.14
C ILE A 108 -3.13 -3.70 -3.29
N LEU A 109 -1.96 -4.00 -2.73
CA LEU A 109 -1.57 -5.35 -2.35
C LEU A 109 -1.84 -5.52 -0.85
N ALA A 110 -2.91 -6.24 -0.52
CA ALA A 110 -3.46 -6.34 0.82
C ALA A 110 -2.74 -7.41 1.64
N TRP A 111 -2.28 -7.02 2.83
CA TRP A 111 -1.71 -7.90 3.84
C TRP A 111 -2.15 -7.47 5.25
N SER A 112 -3.33 -7.92 5.69
CA SER A 112 -3.84 -7.58 7.02
C SER A 112 -3.04 -8.19 8.18
N MET A 113 -2.94 -7.43 9.28
CA MET A 113 -2.15 -7.81 10.46
C MET A 113 -2.97 -7.84 11.75
N ILE A 114 -3.77 -6.80 12.03
CA ILE A 114 -4.50 -6.62 13.31
C ILE A 114 -5.90 -6.01 13.10
N ALA A 115 -6.69 -5.89 14.18
CA ALA A 115 -7.97 -5.18 14.21
C ALA A 115 -8.94 -5.59 13.07
N GLU A 116 -9.61 -4.64 12.44
CA GLU A 116 -10.56 -4.83 11.36
C GLU A 116 -9.91 -4.95 9.97
N GLN A 117 -8.57 -4.93 9.90
CA GLN A 117 -7.82 -4.88 8.63
C GLN A 117 -8.14 -6.04 7.68
N SER A 118 -8.44 -7.23 8.23
CA SER A 118 -8.84 -8.38 7.42
C SER A 118 -10.20 -8.17 6.74
N LEU A 119 -11.12 -7.42 7.36
CA LEU A 119 -12.39 -7.03 6.76
C LEU A 119 -12.17 -5.96 5.70
N ASN A 120 -11.33 -4.95 5.98
CA ASN A 120 -10.97 -3.92 5.01
C ASN A 120 -10.29 -4.53 3.77
N ALA A 121 -9.39 -5.51 3.96
CA ALA A 121 -8.75 -6.24 2.89
C ALA A 121 -9.78 -6.95 1.99
N LYS A 122 -10.73 -7.70 2.58
CA LYS A 122 -11.82 -8.35 1.84
C LYS A 122 -12.70 -7.34 1.10
N LEU A 123 -13.04 -6.21 1.74
CA LEU A 123 -13.82 -5.17 1.09
C LEU A 123 -13.09 -4.63 -0.16
N ILE A 124 -11.80 -4.31 -0.05
CA ILE A 124 -11.03 -3.77 -1.17
C ILE A 124 -10.82 -4.80 -2.28
N VAL A 125 -10.44 -6.03 -1.92
CA VAL A 125 -10.06 -7.07 -2.89
C VAL A 125 -11.30 -7.72 -3.49
N ASP A 126 -12.21 -8.25 -2.66
CA ASP A 126 -13.35 -9.03 -3.12
C ASP A 126 -14.55 -8.13 -3.46
N GLY A 127 -14.81 -7.12 -2.63
CA GLY A 127 -15.99 -6.25 -2.79
C GLY A 127 -15.81 -5.18 -3.86
N LEU A 128 -14.66 -4.51 -3.86
CA LEU A 128 -14.40 -3.38 -4.74
C LEU A 128 -13.51 -3.73 -5.93
N GLY A 129 -12.73 -4.82 -5.87
CA GLY A 129 -11.84 -5.24 -6.95
C GLY A 129 -10.65 -4.31 -7.18
N ALA A 130 -10.28 -3.49 -6.20
CA ALA A 130 -9.24 -2.45 -6.31
C ALA A 130 -7.89 -2.88 -5.72
N GLY A 131 -7.68 -4.19 -5.60
CA GLY A 131 -6.46 -4.74 -5.07
C GLY A 131 -6.38 -6.26 -5.19
N LEU A 132 -5.24 -6.80 -4.77
CA LEU A 132 -4.95 -8.22 -4.67
C LEU A 132 -4.57 -8.56 -3.23
N SER A 133 -4.68 -9.81 -2.81
CA SER A 133 -4.22 -10.26 -1.49
C SER A 133 -2.87 -10.95 -1.58
N VAL A 134 -1.98 -10.68 -0.63
CA VAL A 134 -0.77 -11.50 -0.45
C VAL A 134 -1.21 -12.90 -0.01
N LYS A 135 -0.74 -13.92 -0.72
CA LYS A 135 -1.08 -15.32 -0.40
C LYS A 135 -0.41 -15.69 0.93
N ARG A 136 -1.21 -16.08 1.92
CA ARG A 136 -0.69 -16.68 3.16
C ARG A 136 -0.62 -18.18 2.95
N VAL A 137 0.59 -18.75 2.97
CA VAL A 137 0.77 -20.20 3.06
C VAL A 137 0.80 -20.55 4.54
N GLN A 138 -0.15 -21.35 5.02
CA GLN A 138 -0.07 -21.90 6.37
C GLN A 138 1.05 -22.94 6.40
N ASN A 139 2.20 -22.60 6.94
CA ASN A 139 3.17 -23.60 7.37
C ASN A 139 2.69 -24.21 8.69
N GLN A 140 2.89 -25.52 8.88
CA GLN A 140 2.52 -26.28 10.08
C GLN A 140 3.43 -25.95 11.30
N GLY A 141 3.81 -24.68 11.48
CA GLY A 141 4.69 -24.19 12.53
C GLY A 141 4.10 -22.97 13.25
N SER A 142 4.66 -22.63 14.41
CA SER A 142 4.15 -21.63 15.35
C SER A 142 4.29 -20.17 14.89
N GLU A 143 5.02 -19.88 13.81
CA GLU A 143 5.20 -18.53 13.26
C GLU A 143 4.64 -18.47 11.83
N ILE A 144 3.50 -17.80 11.65
CA ILE A 144 2.86 -17.62 10.33
C ILE A 144 3.59 -16.48 9.60
N LEU A 145 4.80 -16.75 9.12
CA LEU A 145 5.52 -15.84 8.25
C LEU A 145 4.93 -15.88 6.83
N VAL A 146 4.78 -14.70 6.23
CA VAL A 146 4.55 -14.57 4.79
C VAL A 146 5.90 -14.68 4.09
N SER A 147 6.01 -15.63 3.17
CA SER A 147 7.28 -15.89 2.49
C SER A 147 7.62 -14.82 1.46
N ARG A 148 8.92 -14.62 1.21
CA ARG A 148 9.46 -13.77 0.14
C ARG A 148 8.88 -14.10 -1.22
N GLN A 149 8.58 -15.39 -1.50
CA GLN A 149 7.97 -15.81 -2.77
C GLN A 149 6.54 -15.26 -2.88
N ALA A 150 5.74 -15.34 -1.81
CA ALA A 150 4.38 -14.80 -1.81
C ALA A 150 4.37 -13.27 -2.00
N ILE A 151 5.35 -12.57 -1.40
CA ILE A 151 5.55 -11.13 -1.55
C ILE A 151 5.96 -10.80 -3.00
N SER A 152 7.01 -11.46 -3.51
CA SER A 152 7.53 -11.28 -4.87
C SER A 152 6.46 -11.54 -5.93
N GLU A 153 5.72 -12.65 -5.82
CA GLU A 153 4.60 -12.97 -6.71
C GLU A 153 3.49 -11.91 -6.65
N GLY A 154 3.11 -11.50 -5.44
CA GLY A 154 2.07 -10.48 -5.24
C GLY A 154 2.46 -9.14 -5.85
N VAL A 155 3.70 -8.70 -5.65
CA VAL A 155 4.24 -7.46 -6.21
C VAL A 155 4.29 -7.54 -7.74
N LYS A 156 4.81 -8.63 -8.31
CA LYS A 156 4.85 -8.83 -9.77
C LYS A 156 3.44 -8.84 -10.38
N GLU A 157 2.49 -9.53 -9.77
CA GLU A 157 1.13 -9.61 -10.28
C GLU A 157 0.39 -8.27 -10.18
N LEU A 158 0.56 -7.53 -9.09
CA LEU A 158 -0.05 -6.20 -8.94
C LEU A 158 0.51 -5.20 -9.97
N MET A 159 1.83 -5.23 -10.18
CA MET A 159 2.53 -4.20 -10.94
C MET A 159 2.60 -4.49 -12.45
N GLY A 160 2.67 -5.76 -12.86
CA GLY A 160 2.78 -6.17 -14.27
C GLY A 160 1.78 -7.21 -14.75
N GLY A 161 1.01 -7.82 -13.83
CA GLY A 161 0.08 -8.91 -14.13
C GLY A 161 -1.28 -8.45 -14.67
N GLN A 162 -2.05 -9.40 -15.20
CA GLN A 162 -3.39 -9.11 -15.71
C GLN A 162 -4.35 -8.72 -14.59
N LYS A 163 -4.26 -9.37 -13.42
CA LYS A 163 -5.11 -9.02 -12.28
C LYS A 163 -4.73 -7.65 -11.72
N GLY A 164 -3.44 -7.32 -11.72
CA GLY A 164 -2.93 -6.00 -11.34
C GLY A 164 -3.48 -4.89 -12.24
N ARG A 165 -3.48 -5.09 -13.57
CA ARG A 165 -4.11 -4.14 -14.52
C ARG A 165 -5.58 -3.90 -14.21
N SER A 166 -6.37 -4.97 -14.01
CA SER A 166 -7.79 -4.84 -13.66
C SER A 166 -7.99 -4.14 -12.31
N ALA A 167 -7.15 -4.43 -11.31
CA ALA A 167 -7.19 -3.76 -10.01
C ALA A 167 -6.88 -2.27 -10.12
N ARG A 168 -5.92 -1.89 -10.97
CA ARG A 168 -5.54 -0.49 -11.24
C ARG A 168 -6.70 0.28 -11.88
N GLU A 169 -7.27 -0.23 -12.96
CA GLU A 169 -8.42 0.40 -13.64
C GLU A 169 -9.56 0.65 -12.64
N ARG A 170 -9.77 -0.31 -11.74
CA ARG A 170 -10.79 -0.22 -10.70
C ARG A 170 -10.43 0.80 -9.62
N ALA A 171 -9.18 0.83 -9.15
CA ALA A 171 -8.69 1.81 -8.19
C ALA A 171 -8.81 3.24 -8.72
N GLU A 172 -8.42 3.48 -9.98
CA GLU A 172 -8.56 4.79 -10.63
C GLU A 172 -10.02 5.24 -10.73
N ALA A 173 -10.93 4.31 -11.09
CA ALA A 173 -12.36 4.59 -11.15
C ALA A 173 -12.92 4.97 -9.77
N LEU A 174 -12.54 4.23 -8.72
CA LEU A 174 -12.95 4.54 -7.36
C LEU A 174 -12.36 5.87 -6.89
N GLY A 175 -11.11 6.19 -7.22
CA GLY A 175 -10.50 7.48 -6.88
C GLY A 175 -11.24 8.66 -7.49
N ARG A 176 -11.72 8.54 -8.74
CA ARG A 176 -12.59 9.57 -9.36
C ARG A 176 -13.89 9.74 -8.58
N VAL A 177 -14.54 8.65 -8.20
CA VAL A 177 -15.81 8.68 -7.44
C VAL A 177 -15.60 9.24 -6.03
N ALA A 178 -14.55 8.80 -5.33
CA ALA A 178 -14.23 9.24 -3.98
C ALA A 178 -13.93 10.75 -3.93
N ARG A 179 -13.14 11.26 -4.88
CA ARG A 179 -12.87 12.71 -4.97
C ARG A 179 -14.13 13.51 -5.28
N ARG A 180 -15.00 13.01 -6.16
CA ARG A 180 -16.28 13.66 -6.47
C ARG A 180 -17.22 13.69 -5.26
N ALA A 181 -17.26 12.63 -4.45
CA ALA A 181 -18.16 12.53 -3.30
C ALA A 181 -17.93 13.64 -2.26
N VAL A 182 -16.69 14.13 -2.12
CA VAL A 182 -16.32 15.16 -1.13
C VAL A 182 -16.22 16.58 -1.71
N GLN A 183 -16.33 16.73 -3.03
CA GLN A 183 -16.38 18.04 -3.68
C GLN A 183 -17.72 18.74 -3.41
N LYS A 184 -17.78 20.06 -3.67
CA LYS A 184 -19.04 20.81 -3.65
C LYS A 184 -20.09 20.10 -4.52
N ASP A 185 -21.31 20.00 -4.01
CA ASP A 185 -22.44 19.28 -4.63
C ASP A 185 -22.21 17.75 -4.76
N GLY A 186 -21.26 17.22 -3.99
CA GLY A 186 -20.95 15.79 -3.87
C GLY A 186 -21.72 15.12 -2.73
N SER A 187 -21.97 13.80 -2.84
CA SER A 187 -22.84 13.09 -1.91
C SER A 187 -22.40 13.15 -0.44
N SER A 188 -21.10 13.04 -0.15
CA SER A 188 -20.57 13.13 1.21
C SER A 188 -20.53 14.57 1.70
N HIS A 189 -20.24 15.53 0.82
CA HIS A 189 -20.34 16.96 1.11
C HIS A 189 -21.77 17.35 1.53
N ASP A 190 -22.77 16.92 0.77
CA ASP A 190 -24.17 17.23 1.03
C ASP A 190 -24.67 16.53 2.30
N THR A 191 -24.28 15.27 2.51
CA THR A 191 -24.59 14.55 3.75
C THR A 191 -24.03 15.26 4.99
N LEU A 192 -22.79 15.73 4.92
CA LEU A 192 -22.18 16.50 6.02
C LEU A 192 -22.86 17.85 6.21
N SER A 193 -23.22 18.54 5.12
CA SER A 193 -23.92 19.83 5.18
C SER A 193 -25.28 19.69 5.85
N ASN A 194 -26.06 18.67 5.46
CA ASN A 194 -27.35 18.36 6.08
C ASN A 194 -27.22 18.04 7.58
N LEU A 195 -26.17 17.32 7.97
CA LEU A 195 -25.88 17.05 9.38
C LEU A 195 -25.59 18.35 10.15
N ILE A 196 -24.77 19.24 9.59
CA ILE A 196 -24.45 20.54 10.20
C ILE A 196 -25.71 21.40 10.37
N ASP A 197 -26.56 21.46 9.35
CA ASP A 197 -27.80 22.24 9.40
C ASP A 197 -28.77 21.68 10.44
N HIS A 198 -28.87 20.34 10.54
CA HIS A 198 -29.67 19.69 11.59
C HIS A 198 -29.17 20.04 13.00
N LEU A 199 -27.86 20.04 13.22
CA LEU A 199 -27.27 20.36 14.52
C LEU A 199 -27.39 21.85 14.90
N ARG A 200 -27.50 22.75 13.92
CA ARG A 200 -27.73 24.20 14.13
C ARG A 200 -29.18 24.56 14.40
N ALA A 201 -30.12 23.67 14.07
CA ALA A 201 -31.54 23.88 14.32
C ALA A 201 -31.94 23.60 15.79
N TYR A 202 -31.00 23.14 16.62
CA TYR A 202 -31.09 23.01 18.07
C TYR A 202 -30.34 24.15 18.76
#